data_AF-A0ABD1DZP6-F1
#
_entry.id   AF-A0ABD1DZP6-F1
#
_cell.length_a   1.000
_cell.length_b   1.000
_cell.length_c   1.000
_cell.angle_alpha   90.00
_cell.angle_beta   90.00
_cell.angle_gamma   90.00
#
_symmetry.space_group_name_H-M   'P 1'
#
loop_
_entity.id
_entity.type
_entity.pdbx_description
1 polymer ?
#
loop_
_entity_poly.entity_id
_entity_poly.type
_entity_poly.pdbx_seq_one_letter_code
_entity_poly.pdbx_strand_id
1 'polypeptide(L)'
;MNQLKKISDHFDSSDDDLVELNEMFKVPKTENYVEMVPLFNNLQYKEHFRISRRVTEELTKRYEMSEYYHHQEGNSPKISGLKQVTIFLWFAVSSFSIVADRFNISKSFLFKIIHRVTDFMSNLSIDFIKWPNQQEILESENYFRGREFPGALL
;
A
#
# COMPACT_ATOMS: atom_id res chain seq x y z
N MET A 1 6.05 -46.87 15.42
CA MET A 1 5.22 -45.72 15.84
C MET A 1 5.76 -45.11 17.14
N ASN A 2 6.99 -44.58 17.19
CA ASN A 2 7.45 -43.92 18.42
C ASN A 2 8.64 -42.96 18.28
N GLN A 3 8.67 -42.12 17.24
CA GLN A 3 9.62 -41.00 17.16
C GLN A 3 8.95 -39.64 16.86
N LEU A 4 7.62 -39.60 16.68
CA LEU A 4 6.88 -38.36 16.38
C LEU A 4 6.18 -37.74 17.60
N LYS A 5 6.30 -38.34 18.78
CA LYS A 5 5.70 -37.83 20.03
C LYS A 5 6.68 -37.10 20.95
N LYS A 6 7.93 -36.89 20.51
CA LYS A 6 8.98 -36.25 21.33
C LYS A 6 9.39 -34.85 20.87
N ILE A 7 8.65 -34.27 19.91
CA ILE A 7 8.92 -32.92 19.36
C ILE A 7 7.83 -31.91 19.81
N SER A 8 6.75 -32.35 20.48
CA SER A 8 5.67 -31.44 20.89
C SER A 8 5.87 -30.71 22.22
N ASP A 9 6.92 -31.01 22.99
CA ASP A 9 7.01 -30.60 24.40
C ASP A 9 8.12 -29.57 24.70
N HIS A 10 8.56 -28.77 23.71
CA HIS A 10 9.62 -27.78 24.00
C HIS A 10 9.58 -26.44 23.26
N PHE A 11 8.39 -25.92 22.98
CA PHE A 11 8.22 -24.48 22.73
C PHE A 11 7.08 -23.96 23.59
N ASP A 12 7.29 -24.00 24.91
CA ASP A 12 6.64 -23.08 25.82
C ASP A 12 7.41 -21.76 25.70
N SER A 13 7.13 -21.01 24.62
CA SER A 13 7.67 -19.68 24.44
C SER A 13 7.03 -18.81 25.51
N SER A 14 7.80 -18.45 26.52
CA SER A 14 7.32 -17.59 27.59
C SER A 14 6.87 -16.26 26.98
N ASP A 15 5.81 -15.65 27.53
CA ASP A 15 5.38 -14.31 27.12
C ASP A 15 6.53 -13.29 27.28
N ASP A 16 7.45 -13.53 28.21
CA ASP A 16 8.67 -12.75 28.38
C ASP A 16 9.59 -12.79 27.14
N ASP A 17 9.70 -13.94 26.46
CA ASP A 17 10.51 -14.09 25.24
C ASP A 17 9.88 -13.31 24.06
N LEU A 18 8.55 -13.23 24.01
CA LEU A 18 7.81 -12.44 23.01
C LEU A 18 7.96 -10.93 23.27
N VAL A 19 7.99 -10.52 24.53
CA VAL A 19 8.26 -9.13 24.94
C VAL A 19 9.70 -8.74 24.61
N GLU A 20 10.66 -9.62 24.87
CA GLU A 20 12.09 -9.37 24.61
C GLU A 20 12.41 -9.29 23.10
N LEU A 21 11.78 -10.14 22.27
CA LEU A 21 11.85 -10.00 20.81
C LEU A 21 11.27 -8.66 20.35
N ASN A 22 10.16 -8.21 20.94
CA ASN A 22 9.52 -6.94 20.58
C ASN A 22 10.33 -5.71 21.04
N GLU A 23 11.07 -5.82 22.14
CA GLU A 23 12.04 -4.83 22.63
C GLU A 23 13.29 -4.75 21.72
N MET A 24 13.82 -5.90 21.28
CA MET A 24 15.01 -5.99 20.43
C MET A 24 14.77 -5.46 19.00
N PHE A 25 13.54 -5.54 18.49
CA PHE A 25 13.13 -4.99 17.19
C PHE A 25 12.42 -3.65 17.28
N LYS A 26 12.63 -2.84 18.34
CA LYS A 26 12.19 -1.43 18.36
C LYS A 26 12.90 -0.64 17.26
N VAL A 27 12.40 -0.75 16.03
CA VAL A 27 12.66 0.20 14.96
C VAL A 27 12.28 1.56 15.52
N PRO A 28 13.18 2.56 15.50
CA PRO A 28 12.86 3.89 15.97
C PRO A 28 11.56 4.33 15.32
N LYS A 29 10.52 4.56 16.13
CA LYS A 29 9.25 5.09 15.64
C LYS A 29 9.61 6.37 14.91
N THR A 30 9.39 6.38 13.58
CA THR A 30 9.56 7.60 12.80
C THR A 30 8.34 8.46 13.12
N GLU A 31 8.35 9.08 14.30
CA GLU A 31 7.33 10.03 14.72
C GLU A 31 7.22 11.11 13.63
N ASN A 32 5.99 11.52 13.33
CA ASN A 32 5.66 12.63 12.44
C ASN A 32 5.88 12.38 10.93
N TYR A 33 5.97 11.14 10.45
CA TYR A 33 6.08 10.88 9.00
C TYR A 33 4.94 11.50 8.19
N VAL A 34 3.71 11.47 8.72
CA VAL A 34 2.53 12.10 8.10
C VAL A 34 2.73 13.61 7.89
N GLU A 35 3.45 14.27 8.79
CA GLU A 35 3.75 15.71 8.73
C GLU A 35 4.88 16.02 7.74
N MET A 36 5.73 15.03 7.43
CA MET A 36 6.82 15.16 6.46
C MET A 36 6.36 14.99 5.01
N VAL A 37 5.31 14.20 4.75
CA VAL A 37 4.80 13.95 3.38
C VAL A 37 4.44 15.25 2.61
N PRO A 38 3.79 16.26 3.24
CA PRO A 38 3.59 17.56 2.61
C PRO A 38 4.88 18.29 2.25
N LEU A 39 5.97 18.07 2.99
CA LEU A 39 7.25 18.77 2.81
C LEU A 39 8.11 18.19 1.67
N PHE A 40 7.78 16.99 1.18
CA PHE A 40 8.51 16.40 0.05
C PHE A 40 8.32 17.19 -1.24
N ASN A 41 9.43 17.45 -1.91
CA ASN A 41 9.38 17.88 -3.29
C ASN A 41 8.85 16.74 -4.20
N ASN A 42 8.51 17.07 -5.45
CA ASN A 42 7.87 16.11 -6.36
C ASN A 42 8.76 14.90 -6.68
N LEU A 43 10.09 15.05 -6.71
CA LEU A 43 11.02 13.96 -6.99
C LEU A 43 11.05 12.99 -5.80
N GLN A 44 11.28 13.51 -4.59
CA GLN A 44 11.26 12.72 -3.35
C GLN A 44 9.92 12.00 -3.16
N TYR A 45 8.82 12.71 -3.42
CA TYR A 45 7.49 12.12 -3.36
C TYR A 45 7.36 10.93 -4.33
N LYS A 46 7.79 11.10 -5.58
CA LYS A 46 7.74 10.03 -6.58
C LYS A 46 8.66 8.86 -6.24
N GLU A 47 9.82 9.11 -5.64
CA GLU A 47 10.72 8.04 -5.18
C GLU A 47 10.08 7.19 -4.08
N HIS A 48 9.41 7.84 -3.13
CA HIS A 48 8.76 7.18 -2.01
C HIS A 48 7.45 6.47 -2.40
N PHE A 49 6.56 7.15 -3.12
CA PHE A 49 5.22 6.64 -3.44
C PHE A 49 5.13 5.95 -4.80
N ARG A 50 6.20 5.99 -5.61
CA ARG A 50 6.26 5.49 -7.00
C ARG A 50 5.28 6.14 -7.98
N ILE A 51 4.49 7.10 -7.53
CA ILE A 51 3.54 7.88 -8.33
C ILE A 51 3.69 9.37 -8.06
N SER A 52 3.20 10.21 -8.97
CA SER A 52 3.24 11.66 -8.78
C SER A 52 2.19 12.11 -7.75
N ARG A 53 2.47 13.23 -7.05
CA ARG A 53 1.54 13.86 -6.10
C ARG A 53 0.19 14.16 -6.75
N ARG A 54 0.19 14.65 -7.99
CA ARG A 54 -1.03 14.90 -8.79
C ARG A 54 -1.90 13.66 -8.93
N VAL A 55 -1.30 12.49 -9.18
CA VAL A 55 -2.05 11.22 -9.28
C VAL A 55 -2.63 10.84 -7.92
N THR A 56 -1.89 11.02 -6.82
CA THR A 56 -2.43 10.79 -5.47
C THR A 56 -3.61 11.71 -5.16
N GLU A 57 -3.54 13.00 -5.50
CA GLU A 57 -4.62 13.97 -5.30
C GLU A 57 -5.87 13.60 -6.12
N GLU A 58 -5.68 13.21 -7.38
CA GLU A 58 -6.79 12.76 -8.24
C GLU A 58 -7.43 11.47 -7.72
N LEU A 59 -6.61 10.49 -7.32
CA LEU A 59 -7.09 9.25 -6.67
C LEU A 59 -7.85 9.57 -5.39
N THR A 60 -7.35 10.52 -4.60
CA THR A 60 -8.01 10.95 -3.36
C THR A 60 -9.38 11.55 -3.63
N LYS A 61 -9.51 12.44 -4.60
CA LYS A 61 -10.81 13.04 -4.96
C LYS A 61 -11.81 11.97 -5.38
N ARG A 62 -11.40 11.07 -6.27
CA ARG A 62 -12.26 9.96 -6.73
C ARG A 62 -12.64 9.04 -5.59
N TYR A 63 -11.69 8.74 -4.71
CA TYR A 63 -11.93 7.92 -3.53
C TYR A 63 -12.95 8.58 -2.59
N GLU A 64 -12.78 9.86 -2.26
CA GLU A 64 -13.69 10.61 -1.40
C GLU A 64 -15.11 10.74 -1.98
N MET A 65 -15.24 10.74 -3.31
CA MET A 65 -16.54 10.72 -4.00
C MET A 65 -17.16 9.32 -4.15
N SER A 66 -16.39 8.26 -3.86
CA SER A 66 -16.85 6.88 -4.03
C SER A 66 -17.64 6.37 -2.82
N GLU A 67 -18.44 5.33 -3.03
CA GLU A 67 -19.17 4.64 -1.94
C GLU A 67 -18.22 3.97 -0.93
N TYR A 68 -16.98 3.68 -1.32
CA TYR A 68 -15.98 3.08 -0.45
C TYR A 68 -15.51 4.07 0.62
N TYR A 69 -15.57 5.38 0.38
CA TYR A 69 -15.18 6.35 1.38
C TYR A 69 -16.30 6.60 2.39
N HIS A 70 -16.14 5.99 3.56
CA HIS A 70 -17.05 6.20 4.67
C HIS A 70 -16.80 7.58 5.27
N HIS A 71 -17.63 8.54 4.90
CA HIS A 71 -17.81 9.77 5.66
C HIS A 71 -18.34 9.35 7.05
N GLN A 72 -17.46 9.24 8.06
CA GLN A 72 -17.90 8.81 9.38
C GLN A 72 -18.91 9.81 9.95
N GLU A 73 -20.15 9.36 10.17
CA GLU A 73 -21.12 10.01 11.03
C GLU A 73 -20.81 9.61 12.49
N GLY A 74 -20.13 10.47 13.26
CA GLY A 74 -19.85 10.22 14.68
C GLY A 74 -18.65 10.98 15.26
N ASN A 75 -18.40 10.77 16.56
CA ASN A 75 -17.40 11.50 17.37
C ASN A 75 -15.96 10.95 17.28
N SER A 76 -15.66 10.04 16.35
CA SER A 76 -14.28 9.51 16.19
C SER A 76 -13.41 10.47 15.36
N PRO A 77 -12.11 10.59 15.64
CA PRO A 77 -11.23 11.46 14.89
C PRO A 77 -11.21 11.08 13.40
N LYS A 78 -11.64 12.04 12.56
CA LYS A 78 -11.81 11.87 11.12
C LYS A 78 -10.45 11.76 10.44
N ILE A 79 -10.15 10.59 9.86
CA ILE A 79 -9.01 10.45 8.96
C ILE A 79 -9.46 10.86 7.55
N SER A 80 -8.80 11.87 7.00
CA SER A 80 -9.07 12.37 5.64
C SER A 80 -8.88 11.26 4.59
N GLY A 81 -9.59 11.36 3.47
CA GLY A 81 -9.40 10.43 2.35
C GLY A 81 -7.96 10.47 1.87
N LEU A 82 -7.35 11.66 1.82
CA LEU A 82 -5.93 11.82 1.49
C LEU A 82 -5.01 10.96 2.37
N LYS A 83 -5.23 10.94 3.70
CA LYS A 83 -4.41 10.14 4.62
C LYS A 83 -4.64 8.64 4.41
N GLN A 84 -5.89 8.20 4.17
CA GLN A 84 -6.19 6.79 3.87
C GLN A 84 -5.53 6.33 2.57
N VAL A 85 -5.62 7.14 1.49
CA VAL A 85 -4.96 6.85 0.21
C VAL A 85 -3.43 6.85 0.37
N THR A 86 -2.87 7.80 1.10
CA THR A 86 -1.42 7.86 1.36
C THR A 86 -0.92 6.62 2.11
N ILE A 87 -1.67 6.16 3.12
CA ILE A 87 -1.38 4.92 3.86
C ILE A 87 -1.39 3.71 2.92
N PHE A 88 -2.41 3.60 2.07
CA PHE A 88 -2.52 2.52 1.09
C PHE A 88 -1.36 2.52 0.09
N LEU A 89 -1.01 3.68 -0.46
CA LEU A 89 0.10 3.81 -1.41
C LEU A 89 1.44 3.44 -0.77
N TRP A 90 1.63 3.78 0.51
CA TRP A 90 2.82 3.34 1.24
C TRP A 90 2.85 1.83 1.44
N PHE A 91 1.71 1.24 1.78
CA PHE A 91 1.56 -0.20 1.88
C PHE A 91 1.88 -0.91 0.56
N ALA A 92 1.50 -0.33 -0.59
CA ALA A 92 1.79 -0.92 -1.91
C ALA A 92 3.30 -1.06 -2.19
N VAL A 93 4.16 -0.32 -1.49
CA VAL A 93 5.62 -0.32 -1.71
C VAL A 93 6.42 -0.78 -0.48
N SER A 94 5.76 -1.13 0.62
CA SER A 94 6.38 -1.39 1.93
C SER A 94 5.70 -2.56 2.65
N SER A 95 6.31 -3.08 3.71
CA SER A 95 5.66 -4.10 4.54
C SER A 95 4.56 -3.51 5.44
N PHE A 96 3.57 -4.34 5.75
CA PHE A 96 2.41 -3.99 6.58
C PHE A 96 2.80 -3.46 7.97
N SER A 97 3.73 -4.13 8.66
CA SER A 97 4.18 -3.71 10.00
C SER A 97 4.85 -2.34 9.98
N ILE A 98 5.73 -2.07 8.99
CA ILE A 98 6.39 -0.78 8.84
C ILE A 98 5.38 0.35 8.62
N VAL A 99 4.30 0.09 7.88
CA VAL A 99 3.24 1.08 7.65
C VAL A 99 2.50 1.39 8.95
N ALA A 100 2.13 0.36 9.73
CA ALA A 100 1.43 0.53 11.00
C ALA A 100 2.25 1.38 11.98
N ASP A 101 3.54 1.07 12.09
CA ASP A 101 4.47 1.78 12.98
C ASP A 101 4.71 3.22 12.50
N ARG A 102 4.92 3.42 11.20
CA ARG A 102 5.19 4.74 10.58
C ARG A 102 4.03 5.71 10.67
N PHE A 103 2.80 5.22 10.48
CA PHE A 103 1.60 6.06 10.56
C PHE A 103 1.01 6.12 11.97
N ASN A 104 1.62 5.43 12.93
CA ASN A 104 1.17 5.31 14.32
C ASN A 104 -0.31 4.91 14.41
N ILE A 105 -0.67 3.83 13.71
CA ILE A 105 -2.04 3.28 13.68
C ILE A 105 -2.04 1.81 14.06
N SER A 106 -3.14 1.34 14.64
CA SER A 106 -3.27 -0.09 14.95
C SER A 106 -3.31 -0.93 13.68
N LYS A 107 -2.74 -2.14 13.73
CA LYS A 107 -2.76 -3.11 12.63
C LYS A 107 -4.17 -3.41 12.14
N SER A 108 -5.14 -3.55 13.06
CA SER A 108 -6.54 -3.78 12.71
C SER A 108 -7.16 -2.61 11.94
N PHE A 109 -6.76 -1.39 12.26
CA PHE A 109 -7.23 -0.20 11.56
C PHE A 109 -6.54 -0.02 10.19
N LEU A 110 -5.23 -0.30 10.11
CA LEU A 110 -4.51 -0.36 8.83
C LEU A 110 -5.14 -1.37 7.87
N PHE A 111 -5.47 -2.57 8.36
CA PHE A 111 -6.14 -3.60 7.57
C PHE A 111 -7.47 -3.10 6.97
N LYS A 112 -8.30 -2.41 7.76
CA LYS A 112 -9.55 -1.81 7.30
C LYS A 112 -9.34 -0.77 6.19
N ILE A 113 -8.33 0.09 6.33
CA ILE A 113 -7.98 1.08 5.30
C ILE A 113 -7.54 0.36 4.02
N ILE A 114 -6.63 -0.60 4.12
CA ILE A 114 -6.11 -1.32 2.95
C ILE A 114 -7.23 -2.03 2.20
N HIS A 115 -8.11 -2.76 2.90
CA HIS A 115 -9.22 -3.44 2.25
C HIS A 115 -10.13 -2.48 1.49
N ARG A 116 -10.57 -1.41 2.17
CA ARG A 116 -11.46 -0.41 1.58
C ARG A 116 -10.85 0.27 0.36
N VAL A 117 -9.59 0.67 0.44
CA VAL A 117 -8.92 1.31 -0.70
C VAL A 117 -8.64 0.28 -1.80
N THR A 118 -8.36 -0.98 -1.47
CA THR A 118 -8.24 -2.07 -2.46
C THR A 118 -9.54 -2.27 -3.23
N ASP A 119 -10.68 -2.30 -2.55
CA ASP A 119 -12.00 -2.46 -3.19
C ASP A 119 -12.30 -1.30 -4.15
N PHE A 120 -12.00 -0.08 -3.72
CA PHE A 120 -12.05 1.11 -4.57
C PHE A 120 -11.14 0.99 -5.79
N MET A 121 -9.87 0.62 -5.60
CA MET A 121 -8.89 0.47 -6.68
C MET A 121 -9.30 -0.64 -7.66
N SER A 122 -9.88 -1.72 -7.16
CA SER A 122 -10.35 -2.84 -7.98
C SER A 122 -11.49 -2.40 -8.89
N ASN A 123 -12.44 -1.61 -8.39
CA ASN A 123 -13.50 -1.05 -9.22
C ASN A 123 -12.96 -0.03 -10.22
N LEU A 124 -12.04 0.83 -9.81
CA LEU A 124 -11.39 1.78 -10.69
C LEU A 124 -10.56 1.09 -11.79
N SER A 125 -9.99 -0.09 -11.51
CA SER A 125 -9.10 -0.79 -12.42
C SER A 125 -9.75 -1.12 -13.77
N ILE A 126 -11.06 -1.33 -13.80
CA ILE A 126 -11.83 -1.64 -15.01
C ILE A 126 -11.69 -0.52 -16.05
N ASP A 127 -11.49 0.73 -15.63
CA ASP A 127 -11.34 1.86 -16.53
C ASP A 127 -9.97 1.93 -17.19
N PHE A 128 -8.93 1.37 -16.55
CA PHE A 128 -7.52 1.56 -16.92
C PHE A 128 -6.81 0.28 -17.37
N ILE A 129 -7.19 -0.89 -16.85
CA ILE A 129 -6.58 -2.19 -17.14
C ILE A 129 -7.47 -2.90 -18.17
N LYS A 130 -7.26 -2.58 -19.44
CA LYS A 130 -8.02 -3.12 -20.58
C LYS A 130 -7.08 -3.83 -21.54
N TRP A 131 -7.58 -4.85 -22.23
CA TRP A 131 -6.88 -5.41 -23.39
C TRP A 131 -6.84 -4.37 -24.50
N PRO A 132 -5.67 -4.16 -25.14
CA PRO A 132 -5.57 -3.20 -26.22
C PRO A 132 -6.40 -3.68 -27.40
N ASN A 133 -7.05 -2.75 -28.08
CA ASN A 133 -7.69 -3.04 -29.35
C ASN A 133 -6.66 -3.16 -30.47
N GLN A 134 -7.08 -3.62 -31.66
CA GLN A 134 -6.17 -3.86 -32.78
C GLN A 134 -5.38 -2.62 -33.20
N GLN A 135 -5.97 -1.43 -33.09
CA GLN A 135 -5.28 -0.18 -33.40
C GLN A 135 -4.19 0.14 -32.34
N GLU A 136 -4.51 0.01 -31.06
CA GLU A 136 -3.55 0.21 -29.96
C GLU A 136 -2.38 -0.78 -30.01
N ILE A 137 -2.64 -2.02 -30.47
CA ILE A 137 -1.60 -3.02 -30.72
C ILE A 137 -0.65 -2.54 -31.83
N LEU A 138 -1.20 -2.11 -32.98
CA LEU A 138 -0.41 -1.62 -34.11
C LEU A 138 0.40 -0.36 -33.75
N GLU A 139 -0.19 0.55 -32.97
CA GLU A 139 0.51 1.74 -32.47
C GLU A 139 1.69 1.35 -31.56
N SER A 140 1.47 0.40 -30.65
CA SER A 140 2.51 -0.14 -29.78
C SER A 140 3.62 -0.83 -30.57
N GLU A 141 3.25 -1.65 -31.56
CA GLU A 141 4.19 -2.35 -32.45
C GLU A 141 5.08 -1.36 -33.22
N ASN A 142 4.48 -0.33 -33.82
CA ASN A 142 5.22 0.70 -34.55
C ASN A 142 6.17 1.48 -33.63
N TYR A 143 5.73 1.78 -32.41
CA TYR A 143 6.57 2.45 -31.41
C TYR A 143 7.81 1.62 -31.04
N PHE A 144 7.66 0.31 -30.82
CA PHE A 144 8.80 -0.56 -30.50
C PHE A 144 9.69 -0.84 -31.71
N ARG A 145 9.12 -0.95 -32.92
CA ARG A 145 9.85 -1.10 -34.18
C ARG A 145 10.77 0.09 -34.44
N GLY A 146 10.29 1.32 -34.19
CA GLY A 146 11.08 2.54 -34.34
C GLY A 146 12.22 2.70 -33.33
N ARG A 147 12.31 1.82 -32.32
CA ARG A 147 13.37 1.83 -31.30
C ARG A 147 14.27 0.60 -31.33
N GLU A 148 14.16 -0.23 -32.37
CA GLU A 148 14.96 -1.45 -32.56
C GLU A 148 14.92 -2.41 -31.36
N PHE A 149 13.79 -2.52 -30.67
CA PHE A 149 13.67 -3.38 -29.50
C PHE A 149 13.70 -4.87 -29.92
N PRO A 150 14.69 -5.67 -29.48
CA PRO A 150 14.83 -7.06 -29.92
C PRO A 150 13.68 -7.93 -29.40
N GLY A 151 13.06 -8.74 -30.26
CA GLY A 151 12.04 -9.72 -29.87
C GLY A 151 10.62 -9.18 -29.71
N ALA A 152 10.34 -7.95 -30.14
CA ALA A 152 8.99 -7.35 -30.07
C ALA A 152 7.97 -7.94 -31.08
N LEU A 153 8.41 -8.85 -31.96
CA LEU A 153 7.59 -9.50 -32.98
C LEU A 153 7.78 -11.01 -32.86
N LEU A 154 6.72 -11.74 -32.47
CA LEU A 154 6.57 -13.18 -32.68
C LEU A 154 5.55 -13.40 -33.79
#